data_AF-A0A940FQK6-F1
#
_entry.id   AF-A0A940FQK6-F1
#
_cell.length_a   1.000
_cell.length_b   1.000
_cell.length_c   1.000
_cell.angle_alpha   90.00
_cell.angle_beta   90.00
_cell.angle_gamma   90.00
#
_symmetry.space_group_name_H-M   'P 1'
#
loop_
_entity.id
_entity.type
_entity.pdbx_description
1 polymer ?
#
loop_
_entity_poly.entity_id
_entity_poly.type
_entity_poly.pdbx_seq_one_letter_code
_entity_poly.pdbx_strand_id
1 'polypeptide(L)'
;MKPVTRRDAVKSIALASSSIFISPRRIFAPTNKTKLGVALVGLGYYSTDLLAPALQNTKNCYLAGIVTGTPSKAELWMRQYNISENNVYDYQNFDDISSNPDIDVIYIVLPPSMHKEYVVRAANAGKHVWCEKPMAMTVAECQEMIDACKKNKRSLAIGYRCQHEPNTQEYTKLIKSGALGKLKSISSAAGYFDSRTNHWKQKKEMGGGALYDMGVYAIQGSRLGSQMEPVAVFDAKTSTTRPEIYKNGLDET
;
A
#
# COMPACT_ATOMS: atom_id res chain seq x y z
N MET A 1 66.42 -33.91 11.77
CA MET A 1 65.16 -33.43 11.17
C MET A 1 65.35 -33.36 9.65
N LYS A 2 64.54 -34.07 8.87
CA LYS A 2 64.63 -34.07 7.39
C LYS A 2 63.97 -32.79 6.82
N PRO A 3 64.50 -32.21 5.72
CA PRO A 3 63.93 -31.01 5.14
C PRO A 3 62.65 -31.34 4.36
N VAL A 4 61.59 -30.58 4.62
CA VAL A 4 60.29 -30.65 3.92
C VAL A 4 60.51 -30.22 2.46
N THR A 5 60.09 -31.04 1.51
CA THR A 5 60.30 -30.75 0.08
C THR A 5 59.10 -30.02 -0.52
N ARG A 6 59.30 -29.29 -1.62
CA ARG A 6 58.23 -28.58 -2.36
C ARG A 6 57.04 -29.46 -2.76
N ARG A 7 57.21 -30.79 -2.84
CA ARG A 7 56.12 -31.75 -3.11
C ARG A 7 55.18 -31.96 -1.92
N ASP A 8 55.66 -31.77 -0.69
CA ASP A 8 54.87 -31.93 0.53
C ASP A 8 53.96 -30.71 0.75
N ALA A 9 54.42 -29.51 0.36
CA ALA A 9 53.62 -28.28 0.43
C ALA A 9 52.42 -28.29 -0.53
N VAL A 10 52.54 -28.91 -1.70
CA VAL A 10 51.44 -28.99 -2.69
C VAL A 10 50.37 -30.00 -2.28
N LYS A 11 50.74 -31.09 -1.57
CA LYS A 11 49.75 -32.04 -1.04
C LYS A 11 48.93 -31.50 0.12
N SER A 12 49.47 -30.56 0.90
CA SER A 12 48.75 -29.92 2.01
C SER A 12 47.80 -28.79 1.59
N ILE A 13 47.89 -28.30 0.35
CA ILE A 13 47.03 -27.21 -0.17
C ILE A 13 45.73 -27.76 -0.80
N ALA A 14 45.69 -29.04 -1.19
CA ALA A 14 44.55 -29.65 -1.88
C ALA A 14 43.40 -30.13 -0.96
N LEU A 15 43.49 -29.93 0.36
CA LEU A 15 42.50 -30.42 1.34
C LEU A 15 41.74 -29.31 2.10
N ALA A 16 41.92 -28.04 1.72
CA ALA A 16 41.27 -26.91 2.37
C ALA A 16 40.77 -25.87 1.35
N SER A 17 39.81 -26.24 0.51
CA SER A 17 39.05 -25.28 -0.31
C SER A 17 37.76 -25.89 -0.87
N SER A 18 36.92 -26.39 0.03
CA SER A 18 35.48 -26.48 -0.22
C SER A 18 34.75 -25.65 0.84
N SER A 19 35.11 -24.37 0.92
CA SER A 19 34.26 -23.36 1.54
C SER A 19 33.04 -23.20 0.63
N ILE A 20 32.00 -23.94 0.95
CA ILE A 20 30.66 -23.69 0.43
C ILE A 20 30.35 -22.25 0.83
N PHE A 21 30.40 -21.32 -0.12
CA PHE A 21 29.78 -20.01 0.02
C PHE A 21 28.26 -20.24 0.08
N ILE A 22 27.76 -20.58 1.27
CA ILE A 22 26.34 -20.46 1.58
C ILE A 22 26.09 -18.96 1.59
N SER A 23 25.69 -18.42 0.44
CA SER A 23 24.99 -17.14 0.39
C SER A 23 23.91 -17.19 1.47
N PRO A 24 23.79 -16.19 2.36
CA PRO A 24 22.68 -16.12 3.29
C PRO A 24 21.45 -15.69 2.50
N ARG A 25 20.96 -16.55 1.61
CA ARG A 25 19.53 -16.64 1.38
C ARG A 25 18.97 -17.05 2.74
N ARG A 26 18.59 -16.04 3.53
CA ARG A 26 17.73 -16.20 4.70
C ARG A 26 16.54 -17.03 4.22
N ILE A 27 16.59 -18.33 4.51
CA ILE A 27 15.43 -19.20 4.34
C ILE A 27 14.49 -18.68 5.42
N PHE A 28 13.58 -17.79 5.04
CA PHE A 28 12.42 -17.47 5.84
C PHE A 28 11.64 -18.78 5.96
N ALA A 29 11.89 -19.52 7.03
CA ALA A 29 10.98 -20.58 7.44
C ALA A 29 9.60 -19.90 7.61
N PRO A 30 8.52 -20.44 7.02
CA PRO A 30 7.21 -19.88 7.25
C PRO A 30 6.91 -20.01 8.74
N THR A 31 6.96 -18.90 9.45
CA THR A 31 6.44 -18.82 10.80
C THR A 31 4.95 -19.11 10.67
N ASN A 32 4.48 -20.18 11.32
CA ASN A 32 3.07 -20.57 11.35
C ASN A 32 2.28 -19.54 12.19
N LYS A 33 2.22 -18.30 11.70
CA LYS A 33 1.53 -17.19 12.34
C LYS A 33 0.04 -17.34 12.10
N THR A 34 -0.72 -17.25 13.18
CA THR A 34 -2.19 -17.28 13.14
C THR A 34 -2.79 -15.95 12.73
N LYS A 35 -2.03 -14.84 12.86
CA LYS A 35 -2.41 -13.49 12.42
C LYS A 35 -1.24 -12.78 11.75
N LEU A 36 -1.54 -11.95 10.76
CA LEU A 36 -0.57 -11.10 10.08
C LEU A 36 -0.40 -9.75 10.81
N GLY A 37 0.83 -9.35 11.07
CA GLY A 37 1.13 -8.02 11.61
C GLY A 37 1.13 -6.96 10.51
N VAL A 38 0.39 -5.88 10.73
CA VAL A 38 0.25 -4.76 9.79
C VAL A 38 0.95 -3.53 10.36
N ALA A 39 1.78 -2.87 9.55
CA ALA A 39 2.30 -1.55 9.86
C ALA A 39 1.60 -0.46 9.03
N LEU A 40 1.07 0.57 9.69
CA LEU A 40 0.46 1.72 9.01
C LEU A 40 1.52 2.78 8.69
N VAL A 41 1.59 3.20 7.42
CA VAL A 41 2.50 4.26 6.95
C VAL A 41 1.71 5.52 6.68
N GLY A 42 1.97 6.56 7.48
CA GLY A 42 1.21 7.81 7.45
C GLY A 42 0.07 7.79 8.47
N LEU A 43 0.24 8.54 9.56
CA LEU A 43 -0.72 8.60 10.67
C LEU A 43 -1.68 9.80 10.52
N GLY A 44 -2.31 9.89 9.35
CA GLY A 44 -3.35 10.87 9.04
C GLY A 44 -4.74 10.43 9.52
N TYR A 45 -5.77 11.22 9.21
CA TYR A 45 -7.17 10.95 9.55
C TYR A 45 -7.59 9.50 9.30
N TYR A 46 -7.33 8.97 8.11
CA TYR A 46 -7.79 7.63 7.74
C TYR A 46 -7.13 6.52 8.58
N SER A 47 -5.85 6.66 8.89
CA SER A 47 -5.14 5.74 9.79
C SER A 47 -5.65 5.84 11.22
N THR A 48 -5.76 7.06 11.75
CA THR A 48 -6.13 7.32 13.16
C THR A 48 -7.56 6.91 13.47
N ASP A 49 -8.51 7.35 12.63
CA ASP A 49 -9.92 7.32 13.01
C ASP A 49 -10.65 6.11 12.44
N LEU A 50 -10.07 5.43 11.43
CA LEU A 50 -10.72 4.33 10.73
C LEU A 50 -9.90 3.05 10.77
N LEU A 51 -8.68 3.04 10.22
CA LEU A 51 -7.91 1.80 10.06
C LEU A 51 -7.40 1.23 11.38
N ALA A 52 -6.80 2.05 12.25
CA ALA A 52 -6.27 1.55 13.51
C ALA A 52 -7.36 1.00 14.44
N PRO A 53 -8.52 1.67 14.62
CA PRO A 53 -9.67 1.09 15.31
C PRO A 53 -10.20 -0.19 14.63
N ALA A 54 -10.30 -0.21 13.30
CA ALA A 54 -10.77 -1.39 12.57
C ALA A 54 -9.84 -2.59 12.77
N LEU A 55 -8.52 -2.39 12.75
CA LEU A 55 -7.52 -3.44 12.97
C LEU A 55 -7.67 -4.13 14.33
N GLN A 56 -8.13 -3.42 15.38
CA GLN A 56 -8.42 -4.02 16.69
C GLN A 56 -9.54 -5.06 16.65
N ASN A 57 -10.44 -4.96 15.67
CA ASN A 57 -11.59 -5.85 15.51
C ASN A 57 -11.31 -7.01 14.55
N THR A 58 -10.12 -7.07 13.94
CA THR A 58 -9.81 -8.09 12.93
C THR A 58 -9.41 -9.43 13.55
N LYS A 59 -9.82 -10.52 12.88
CA LYS A 59 -9.53 -11.89 13.32
C LYS A 59 -8.17 -12.41 12.81
N ASN A 60 -7.75 -11.97 11.62
CA ASN A 60 -6.61 -12.53 10.90
C ASN A 60 -5.42 -11.58 10.78
N CYS A 61 -5.53 -10.36 11.30
CA CYS A 61 -4.43 -9.41 11.36
C CYS A 61 -4.48 -8.61 12.66
N TYR A 62 -3.47 -7.78 12.89
CA TYR A 62 -3.40 -6.83 14.01
C TYR A 62 -2.49 -5.67 13.65
N LEU A 63 -2.64 -4.55 14.37
CA LEU A 63 -1.73 -3.40 14.26
C LEU A 63 -0.42 -3.75 14.97
N ALA A 64 0.63 -4.05 14.20
CA ALA A 64 1.93 -4.46 14.72
C ALA A 64 2.91 -3.29 14.86
N GLY A 65 2.81 -2.29 13.97
CA GLY A 65 3.76 -1.19 13.91
C GLY A 65 3.22 0.05 13.20
N ILE A 66 4.02 1.11 13.20
CA ILE A 66 3.69 2.39 12.57
C ILE A 66 4.91 3.04 11.93
N VAL A 67 4.65 3.86 10.91
CA VAL A 67 5.64 4.71 10.27
C VAL A 67 5.11 6.13 10.22
N THR A 68 5.85 7.08 10.81
CA THR A 68 5.41 8.47 10.94
C THR A 68 6.57 9.46 10.84
N GLY A 69 6.36 10.55 10.09
CA GLY A 69 7.26 11.71 10.10
C GLY A 69 6.99 12.69 11.26
N THR A 70 6.10 12.35 12.19
CA THR A 70 5.73 13.20 13.34
C THR A 70 6.02 12.46 14.64
N PRO A 71 7.16 12.73 15.32
CA PRO A 71 7.58 12.01 16.52
C PRO A 71 6.55 12.01 17.65
N SER A 72 5.85 13.13 17.88
CA SER A 72 4.82 13.23 18.91
C SER A 72 3.64 12.27 18.69
N LYS A 73 3.33 11.88 17.44
CA LYS A 73 2.32 10.86 17.16
C LYS A 73 2.79 9.46 17.52
N ALA A 74 4.08 9.17 17.37
CA ALA A 74 4.62 7.85 17.68
C ALA A 74 4.38 7.49 19.14
N GLU A 75 4.70 8.39 20.08
CA GLU A 75 4.49 8.16 21.50
C GLU A 75 3.02 7.92 21.87
N LEU A 76 2.11 8.68 21.26
CA LEU A 76 0.67 8.54 21.50
C LEU A 76 0.17 7.18 21.00
N TRP A 77 0.58 6.78 19.80
CA TRP A 77 0.17 5.52 19.19
C TRP A 77 0.77 4.30 19.88
N MET A 78 2.02 4.37 20.34
CA MET A 78 2.63 3.32 21.17
C MET A 78 1.80 3.07 22.42
N ARG A 79 1.42 4.13 23.14
CA ARG A 79 0.60 4.01 24.35
C ARG A 79 -0.81 3.52 24.05
N GLN A 80 -1.46 4.07 23.02
CA GLN A 80 -2.86 3.76 22.70
C GLN A 80 -3.05 2.33 22.20
N TYR A 81 -2.11 1.81 21.40
CA TYR A 81 -2.24 0.52 20.72
C TYR A 81 -1.24 -0.54 21.21
N ASN A 82 -0.49 -0.25 22.28
CA ASN A 82 0.53 -1.13 22.86
C ASN A 82 1.57 -1.61 21.83
N ILE A 83 2.07 -0.67 21.02
CA ILE A 83 3.07 -0.94 19.97
C ILE A 83 4.46 -0.86 20.59
N SER A 84 5.29 -1.89 20.37
CA SER A 84 6.69 -1.90 20.78
C SER A 84 7.49 -0.80 20.08
N GLU A 85 8.43 -0.18 20.78
CA GLU A 85 9.37 0.80 20.21
C GLU A 85 10.13 0.24 18.99
N ASN A 86 10.44 -1.06 19.00
CA ASN A 86 11.08 -1.75 17.87
C ASN A 86 10.21 -1.82 16.60
N ASN A 87 8.92 -1.50 16.71
CA ASN A 87 7.95 -1.52 15.62
C ASN A 87 7.52 -0.10 15.19
N VAL A 88 8.26 0.92 15.64
CA VAL A 88 8.04 2.32 15.28
C VAL A 88 9.17 2.80 14.37
N TYR A 89 8.78 3.36 13.23
CA TYR A 89 9.71 3.85 12.21
C TYR A 89 9.36 5.28 11.80
N ASP A 90 10.33 5.96 11.22
CA ASP A 90 10.14 7.17 10.45
C ASP A 90 10.34 6.88 8.95
N TYR A 91 10.29 7.91 8.13
CA TYR A 91 10.43 7.78 6.69
C TYR A 91 11.87 7.50 6.24
N GLN A 92 12.85 7.89 7.06
CA GLN A 92 14.27 7.72 6.81
C GLN A 92 14.71 6.27 7.08
N ASN A 93 14.29 5.70 8.21
CA ASN A 93 14.63 4.34 8.62
C ASN A 93 13.60 3.27 8.21
N PHE A 94 12.57 3.63 7.43
CA PHE A 94 11.52 2.72 6.97
C PHE A 94 12.04 1.38 6.43
N ASP A 95 13.17 1.37 5.72
CA ASP A 95 13.70 0.15 5.09
C ASP A 95 14.21 -0.88 6.13
N ASP A 96 14.46 -0.47 7.38
CA ASP A 96 14.86 -1.34 8.48
C ASP A 96 13.74 -2.32 8.88
N ILE A 97 12.49 -2.03 8.50
CA ILE A 97 11.33 -2.93 8.65
C ILE A 97 11.58 -4.30 8.01
N SER A 98 12.46 -4.38 7.00
CA SER A 98 12.87 -5.65 6.38
C SER A 98 13.38 -6.70 7.38
N SER A 99 13.98 -6.24 8.48
CA SER A 99 14.53 -7.09 9.55
C SER A 99 13.51 -7.46 10.62
N ASN A 100 12.35 -6.81 10.64
CA ASN A 100 11.34 -6.98 11.68
C ASN A 100 10.41 -8.16 11.35
N PRO A 101 10.45 -9.26 12.14
CA PRO A 101 9.62 -10.42 11.88
C PRO A 101 8.15 -10.22 12.30
N ASP A 102 7.81 -9.20 13.09
CA ASP A 102 6.43 -8.96 13.54
C ASP A 102 5.57 -8.33 12.45
N ILE A 103 6.18 -7.63 11.49
CA ILE A 103 5.47 -6.92 10.42
C ILE A 103 5.50 -7.75 9.14
N ASP A 104 4.32 -8.15 8.66
CA ASP A 104 4.12 -8.95 7.45
C ASP A 104 3.60 -8.10 6.28
N VAL A 105 2.77 -7.10 6.59
CA VAL A 105 2.08 -6.22 5.63
C VAL A 105 2.37 -4.75 5.93
N ILE A 106 2.71 -3.97 4.91
CA ILE A 106 2.77 -2.51 4.98
C ILE A 106 1.50 -1.93 4.39
N TYR A 107 0.74 -1.19 5.19
CA TYR A 107 -0.43 -0.45 4.74
C TYR A 107 -0.08 1.03 4.53
N ILE A 108 0.00 1.45 3.27
CA ILE A 108 0.39 2.79 2.84
C ILE A 108 -0.84 3.70 2.79
N VAL A 109 -0.84 4.72 3.65
CA VAL A 109 -1.93 5.68 3.86
C VAL A 109 -1.36 7.10 3.77
N LEU A 110 -0.68 7.35 2.66
CA LEU A 110 0.02 8.60 2.36
C LEU A 110 -0.75 9.41 1.29
N PRO A 111 -0.31 10.62 0.94
CA PRO A 111 -0.75 11.26 -0.29
C PRO A 111 -0.39 10.41 -1.53
N PRO A 112 -1.22 10.39 -2.60
CA PRO A 112 -1.00 9.56 -3.78
C PRO A 112 0.36 9.73 -4.45
N SER A 113 0.94 10.94 -4.41
CA SER A 113 2.28 11.21 -4.94
C SER A 113 3.39 10.40 -4.25
N MET A 114 3.15 9.90 -3.04
CA MET A 114 4.11 9.11 -2.28
C MET A 114 3.86 7.60 -2.38
N HIS A 115 2.71 7.17 -2.91
CA HIS A 115 2.32 5.76 -2.89
C HIS A 115 3.37 4.85 -3.54
N LYS A 116 3.80 5.19 -4.76
CA LYS A 116 4.77 4.39 -5.51
C LYS A 116 6.06 4.17 -4.71
N GLU A 117 6.65 5.23 -4.18
CA GLU A 117 7.91 5.15 -3.44
C GLU A 117 7.82 4.12 -2.32
N TYR A 118 6.81 4.23 -1.47
CA TYR A 118 6.66 3.36 -0.31
C TYR A 118 6.21 1.95 -0.67
N VAL A 119 5.48 1.76 -1.78
CA VAL A 119 5.15 0.43 -2.29
C VAL A 119 6.42 -0.29 -2.74
N VAL A 120 7.27 0.40 -3.50
CA VAL A 120 8.54 -0.15 -4.00
C VAL A 120 9.48 -0.47 -2.83
N ARG A 121 9.61 0.45 -1.87
CA ARG A 121 10.42 0.22 -0.65
C ARG A 121 9.88 -0.94 0.18
N ALA A 122 8.57 -1.02 0.42
CA ALA A 122 7.94 -2.11 1.14
C ALA A 122 8.16 -3.48 0.46
N ALA A 123 8.01 -3.53 -0.86
CA ALA A 123 8.27 -4.73 -1.64
C ALA A 123 9.74 -5.18 -1.55
N ASN A 124 10.68 -4.24 -1.67
CA ASN A 124 12.12 -4.50 -1.54
C ASN A 124 12.51 -4.93 -0.11
N ALA A 125 11.80 -4.43 0.90
CA ALA A 125 11.90 -4.90 2.28
C ALA A 125 11.28 -6.31 2.50
N GLY A 126 10.74 -6.93 1.45
CA GLY A 126 10.19 -8.27 1.48
C GLY A 126 8.82 -8.36 2.17
N LYS A 127 8.06 -7.26 2.20
CA LYS A 127 6.75 -7.19 2.85
C LYS A 127 5.61 -7.21 1.83
N HIS A 128 4.46 -7.75 2.22
CA HIS A 128 3.25 -7.59 1.41
C HIS A 128 2.77 -6.14 1.51
N VAL A 129 2.09 -5.65 0.47
CA VAL A 129 1.70 -4.25 0.39
C VAL A 129 0.19 -4.12 0.25
N TRP A 130 -0.38 -3.28 1.12
CA TRP A 130 -1.72 -2.73 0.97
C TRP A 130 -1.57 -1.23 0.76
N CYS A 131 -2.01 -0.69 -0.37
CA CYS A 131 -1.87 0.74 -0.68
C CYS A 131 -3.25 1.38 -0.80
N GLU A 132 -3.47 2.53 -0.18
CA GLU A 132 -4.73 3.26 -0.35
C GLU A 132 -4.98 3.68 -1.80
N LYS A 133 -6.24 3.96 -2.11
CA LYS A 133 -6.62 4.54 -3.40
C LYS A 133 -6.36 6.07 -3.41
N PRO A 134 -6.27 6.70 -4.59
CA PRO A 134 -5.94 6.12 -5.88
C PRO A 134 -4.55 5.48 -5.84
N MET A 135 -4.32 4.47 -6.69
CA MET A 135 -3.12 3.63 -6.62
C MET A 135 -1.82 4.45 -6.72
N ALA A 136 -1.71 5.37 -7.68
CA ALA A 136 -0.58 6.29 -7.86
C ALA A 136 -1.01 7.50 -8.69
N MET A 137 -0.06 8.39 -9.00
CA MET A 137 -0.34 9.57 -9.83
C MET A 137 -0.51 9.25 -11.30
N THR A 138 0.17 8.23 -11.82
CA THR A 138 0.12 7.86 -13.24
C THR A 138 0.03 6.36 -13.43
N VAL A 139 -0.37 5.95 -14.64
CA VAL A 139 -0.40 4.54 -15.05
C VAL A 139 1.00 3.92 -15.01
N ALA A 140 2.03 4.67 -15.43
CA ALA A 140 3.41 4.20 -15.39
C ALA A 140 3.86 3.89 -13.94
N GLU A 141 3.51 4.76 -13.00
CA GLU A 141 3.81 4.53 -11.58
C GLU A 141 3.04 3.33 -11.01
N CYS A 142 1.79 3.13 -11.42
CA CYS A 142 1.03 1.94 -11.04
C CYS A 142 1.71 0.67 -11.56
N GLN A 143 2.26 0.70 -12.78
CA GLN A 143 2.98 -0.43 -13.36
C GLN A 143 4.28 -0.71 -12.60
N GLU A 144 5.06 0.33 -12.27
CA GLU A 144 6.29 0.20 -11.44
C GLU A 144 6.00 -0.45 -10.08
N MET A 145 4.88 -0.08 -9.44
CA MET A 145 4.42 -0.70 -8.19
C MET A 145 4.11 -2.19 -8.35
N ILE A 146 3.41 -2.57 -9.42
CA ILE A 146 3.07 -3.96 -9.73
C ILE A 146 4.35 -4.77 -9.96
N ASP A 147 5.29 -4.22 -10.74
CA ASP A 147 6.53 -4.90 -11.11
C ASP A 147 7.44 -5.10 -9.91
N ALA A 148 7.55 -4.10 -9.02
CA ALA A 148 8.30 -4.22 -7.78
C ALA A 148 7.76 -5.33 -6.86
N CYS A 149 6.43 -5.38 -6.67
CA CYS A 149 5.79 -6.44 -5.88
C CYS A 149 5.97 -7.82 -6.53
N LYS A 150 5.79 -7.95 -7.85
CA LYS A 150 6.02 -9.20 -8.58
C LYS A 150 7.46 -9.69 -8.47
N LYS A 151 8.43 -8.79 -8.70
CA LYS A 151 9.88 -9.09 -8.60
C LYS A 151 10.24 -9.66 -7.22
N ASN A 152 9.67 -9.09 -6.17
CA ASN A 152 9.92 -9.51 -4.78
C ASN A 152 9.00 -10.64 -4.30
N LYS A 153 8.12 -11.16 -5.17
CA LYS A 153 7.11 -12.19 -4.85
C LYS A 153 6.21 -11.80 -3.67
N ARG A 154 5.78 -10.53 -3.66
CA ARG A 154 4.87 -9.97 -2.66
C ARG A 154 3.55 -9.58 -3.28
N SER A 155 2.50 -9.70 -2.49
CA SER A 155 1.15 -9.31 -2.89
C SER A 155 0.99 -7.80 -2.83
N LEU A 156 0.22 -7.25 -3.77
CA LEU A 156 -0.20 -5.87 -3.78
C LEU A 156 -1.73 -5.83 -3.79
N ALA A 157 -2.31 -5.16 -2.79
CA ALA A 157 -3.74 -4.87 -2.71
C ALA A 157 -3.95 -3.36 -2.69
N ILE A 158 -5.05 -2.90 -3.31
CA ILE A 158 -5.46 -1.49 -3.27
C ILE A 158 -6.66 -1.33 -2.33
N GLY A 159 -6.69 -0.24 -1.56
CA GLY A 159 -7.68 0.14 -0.53
C GLY A 159 -9.12 0.38 -1.02
N TYR A 160 -9.64 -0.50 -1.89
CA TYR A 160 -11.00 -0.42 -2.39
C TYR A 160 -12.02 -1.07 -1.45
N ARG A 161 -12.24 -0.42 -0.29
CA ARG A 161 -13.14 -0.93 0.77
C ARG A 161 -14.53 -1.35 0.28
N CYS A 162 -15.08 -0.71 -0.76
CA CYS A 162 -16.43 -1.03 -1.25
C CYS A 162 -16.51 -2.47 -1.77
N GLN A 163 -15.42 -3.04 -2.30
CA GLN A 163 -15.42 -4.45 -2.74
C GLN A 163 -15.68 -5.45 -1.59
N HIS A 164 -15.51 -5.00 -0.34
CA HIS A 164 -15.69 -5.79 0.87
C HIS A 164 -16.93 -5.35 1.68
N GLU A 165 -17.65 -4.34 1.22
CA GLU A 165 -18.82 -3.80 1.92
C GLU A 165 -20.07 -4.63 1.54
N PRO A 166 -20.84 -5.14 2.53
CA PRO A 166 -21.94 -6.08 2.27
C PRO A 166 -23.00 -5.60 1.27
N ASN A 167 -23.41 -4.33 1.32
CA ASN A 167 -24.41 -3.82 0.39
C ASN A 167 -23.86 -3.74 -1.04
N THR A 168 -22.58 -3.40 -1.18
CA THR A 168 -21.88 -3.37 -2.46
C THR A 168 -21.80 -4.75 -3.08
N GLN A 169 -21.48 -5.76 -2.25
CA GLN A 169 -21.46 -7.15 -2.68
C GLN A 169 -22.85 -7.63 -3.09
N GLU A 170 -23.89 -7.23 -2.36
CA GLU A 170 -25.26 -7.65 -2.64
C GLU A 170 -25.79 -7.07 -3.95
N TYR A 171 -25.63 -5.76 -4.19
CA TYR A 171 -26.06 -5.21 -5.49
C TYR A 171 -25.25 -5.83 -6.64
N THR A 172 -23.96 -6.13 -6.42
CA THR A 172 -23.13 -6.78 -7.44
C THR A 172 -23.65 -8.18 -7.77
N LYS A 173 -24.16 -8.93 -6.78
CA LYS A 173 -24.83 -10.22 -7.02
C LYS A 173 -26.12 -10.06 -7.84
N LEU A 174 -26.94 -9.06 -7.52
CA LEU A 174 -28.19 -8.79 -8.26
C LEU A 174 -27.93 -8.45 -9.74
N ILE A 175 -26.86 -7.71 -10.01
CA ILE A 175 -26.41 -7.43 -11.38
C ILE A 175 -25.98 -8.72 -12.08
N LYS A 176 -25.15 -9.54 -11.43
CA LYS A 176 -24.65 -10.81 -11.98
C LYS A 176 -25.75 -11.84 -12.23
N SER A 177 -26.78 -11.88 -11.39
CA SER A 177 -27.89 -12.82 -11.54
C SER A 177 -28.85 -12.46 -12.67
N GLY A 178 -28.74 -11.24 -13.22
CA GLY A 178 -29.68 -10.74 -14.23
C GLY A 178 -31.05 -10.36 -13.65
N ALA A 179 -31.19 -10.27 -12.32
CA ALA A 179 -32.45 -9.93 -11.67
C ALA A 179 -33.01 -8.56 -12.07
N LEU A 180 -32.16 -7.65 -12.54
CA LEU A 180 -32.52 -6.31 -13.04
C LEU A 180 -32.74 -6.27 -14.56
N GLY A 181 -32.69 -7.42 -15.24
CA GLY A 181 -32.78 -7.51 -16.70
C GLY A 181 -31.54 -6.96 -17.41
N LYS A 182 -31.72 -6.54 -18.67
CA LYS A 182 -30.62 -5.98 -19.47
C LYS A 182 -30.30 -4.56 -19.02
N LEU A 183 -29.09 -4.35 -18.51
CA LEU A 183 -28.56 -3.03 -18.16
C LEU A 183 -28.66 -2.06 -19.36
N LYS A 184 -29.18 -0.85 -19.09
CA LYS A 184 -29.35 0.22 -20.09
C LYS A 184 -28.43 1.41 -19.85
N SER A 185 -28.30 1.82 -18.59
CA SER A 185 -27.47 2.95 -18.18
C SER A 185 -27.05 2.80 -16.72
N ILE A 186 -25.95 3.47 -16.36
CA ILE A 186 -25.51 3.65 -14.99
C ILE A 186 -25.23 5.13 -14.78
N SER A 187 -25.65 5.65 -13.63
CA SER A 187 -25.22 6.93 -13.11
C SER A 187 -24.52 6.69 -11.77
N SER A 188 -23.37 7.31 -11.57
CA SER A 188 -22.60 7.20 -10.34
C SER A 188 -21.95 8.53 -10.03
N ALA A 189 -22.10 8.99 -8.79
CA ALA A 189 -21.55 10.24 -8.31
C ALA A 189 -21.00 10.04 -6.91
N ALA A 190 -19.90 10.73 -6.59
CA ALA A 190 -19.31 10.73 -5.27
C ALA A 190 -18.62 12.08 -5.03
N GLY A 191 -18.88 12.70 -3.89
CA GLY A 191 -18.34 14.01 -3.56
C GLY A 191 -18.75 14.44 -2.16
N TYR A 192 -18.08 15.46 -1.66
CA TYR A 192 -18.38 16.12 -0.39
C TYR A 192 -17.91 17.56 -0.46
N PHE A 193 -18.44 18.41 0.42
CA PHE A 193 -17.94 19.76 0.57
C PHE A 193 -16.69 19.77 1.46
N ASP A 194 -15.55 20.22 0.91
CA ASP A 194 -14.32 20.45 1.67
C ASP A 194 -14.19 21.93 2.04
N SER A 195 -14.28 22.23 3.33
CA SER A 195 -14.17 23.60 3.88
C SER A 195 -12.72 24.04 4.13
N ARG A 196 -11.74 23.15 3.96
CA ARG A 196 -10.32 23.49 4.18
C ARG A 196 -9.81 24.37 3.03
N THR A 197 -8.69 25.04 3.25
CA THR A 197 -8.08 25.94 2.26
C THR A 197 -6.59 25.67 2.00
N ASN A 198 -5.98 24.74 2.75
CA ASN A 198 -4.57 24.37 2.61
C ASN A 198 -4.32 22.90 2.97
N HIS A 199 -5.06 21.99 2.35
CA HIS A 199 -4.90 20.55 2.53
C HIS A 199 -4.16 19.91 1.34
N TRP A 200 -3.50 18.76 1.52
CA TRP A 200 -2.77 18.10 0.40
C TRP A 200 -3.69 17.74 -0.77
N LYS A 201 -4.97 17.46 -0.49
CA LYS A 201 -6.00 17.19 -1.52
C LYS A 201 -6.28 18.40 -2.43
N GLN A 202 -5.80 19.58 -2.05
CA GLN A 202 -5.92 20.83 -2.80
C GLN A 202 -4.60 21.18 -3.52
N LYS A 203 -3.67 20.22 -3.59
CA LYS A 203 -2.36 20.36 -4.25
C LYS A 203 -2.21 19.31 -5.32
N LYS A 204 -2.06 19.75 -6.57
CA LYS A 204 -1.98 18.87 -7.75
C LYS A 204 -0.79 17.92 -7.67
N GLU A 205 0.35 18.46 -7.26
CA GLU A 205 1.62 17.75 -7.08
C GLU A 205 1.56 16.64 -6.02
N MET A 206 0.54 16.67 -5.15
CA MET A 206 0.33 15.64 -4.12
C MET A 206 -0.73 14.59 -4.50
N GLY A 207 -1.34 14.70 -5.68
CA GLY A 207 -2.47 13.85 -6.07
C GLY A 207 -3.81 14.27 -5.51
N GLY A 208 -3.96 15.57 -5.30
CA GLY A 208 -5.25 16.17 -5.00
C GLY A 208 -6.23 16.16 -6.17
N GLY A 209 -7.37 16.80 -5.97
CA GLY A 209 -8.46 16.87 -6.93
C GLY A 209 -9.60 15.92 -6.60
N ALA A 210 -10.82 16.32 -6.98
CA ALA A 210 -12.03 15.55 -6.73
C ALA A 210 -12.01 14.19 -7.45
N LEU A 211 -11.46 14.13 -8.67
CA LEU A 211 -11.35 12.92 -9.46
C LEU A 211 -10.48 11.87 -8.78
N TYR A 212 -9.32 12.28 -8.26
CA TYR A 212 -8.39 11.38 -7.55
C TYR A 212 -8.96 10.93 -6.20
N ASP A 213 -9.58 11.84 -5.45
CA ASP A 213 -10.09 11.52 -4.11
C ASP A 213 -11.39 10.71 -4.13
N MET A 214 -12.41 11.23 -4.84
CA MET A 214 -13.77 10.71 -4.84
C MET A 214 -14.21 10.13 -6.18
N GLY A 215 -13.71 10.64 -7.31
CA GLY A 215 -14.05 10.13 -8.64
C GLY A 215 -13.73 8.64 -8.82
N VAL A 216 -12.71 8.13 -8.13
CA VAL A 216 -12.40 6.69 -8.09
C VAL A 216 -13.57 5.83 -7.61
N TYR A 217 -14.42 6.34 -6.71
CA TYR A 217 -15.62 5.61 -6.25
C TYR A 217 -16.72 5.61 -7.31
N ALA A 218 -16.93 6.72 -8.03
CA ALA A 218 -17.91 6.78 -9.10
C ALA A 218 -17.52 5.86 -10.27
N ILE A 219 -16.23 5.87 -10.65
CA ILE A 219 -15.67 4.99 -11.68
C ILE A 219 -15.77 3.53 -11.23
N GLN A 220 -15.36 3.22 -9.99
CA GLN A 220 -15.47 1.87 -9.45
C GLN A 220 -16.93 1.41 -9.38
N GLY A 221 -17.83 2.26 -8.89
CA GLY A 221 -19.25 1.96 -8.77
C GLY A 221 -19.85 1.61 -10.13
N SER A 222 -19.48 2.34 -11.19
CA SER A 222 -19.91 2.05 -12.55
C SER A 222 -19.38 0.72 -13.08
N ARG A 223 -18.10 0.40 -12.82
CA ARG A 223 -17.50 -0.89 -13.22
C ARG A 223 -18.12 -2.07 -12.47
N LEU A 224 -18.31 -1.94 -11.16
CA LEU A 224 -18.99 -2.96 -10.35
C LEU A 224 -20.49 -3.09 -10.71
N GLY A 225 -21.15 -1.97 -11.00
CA GLY A 225 -22.56 -1.95 -11.40
C GLY A 225 -22.83 -2.47 -12.80
N SER A 226 -21.82 -2.46 -13.69
CA SER A 226 -21.94 -3.00 -15.04
C SER A 226 -21.35 -4.40 -15.19
N GLN A 227 -20.37 -4.76 -14.36
CA GLN A 227 -19.48 -5.91 -14.58
C GLN A 227 -18.75 -5.84 -15.93
N MET A 228 -18.47 -4.61 -16.40
CA MET A 228 -17.82 -4.35 -17.68
C MET A 228 -16.71 -3.31 -17.51
N GLU A 229 -15.78 -3.32 -18.45
CA GLU A 229 -14.77 -2.27 -18.60
C GLU A 229 -15.20 -1.27 -19.67
N PRO A 230 -14.98 0.05 -19.47
CA PRO A 230 -15.27 1.04 -20.49
C PRO A 230 -14.32 0.88 -21.68
N VAL A 231 -14.86 1.00 -22.90
CA VAL A 231 -14.06 0.95 -24.15
C VAL A 231 -13.81 2.33 -24.75
N ALA A 232 -14.55 3.35 -24.29
CA ALA A 232 -14.43 4.73 -24.76
C ALA A 232 -14.88 5.71 -23.66
N VAL A 233 -14.31 6.92 -23.69
CA VAL A 233 -14.77 8.09 -22.92
C VAL A 233 -15.11 9.17 -23.94
N PHE A 234 -16.37 9.58 -23.98
CA PHE A 234 -16.86 10.56 -24.97
C PHE A 234 -16.67 12.02 -24.52
N ASP A 235 -16.74 12.27 -23.22
CA ASP A 235 -16.61 13.59 -22.62
C ASP A 235 -15.92 13.46 -21.26
N ALA A 236 -15.02 14.39 -20.97
CA ALA A 236 -14.33 14.49 -19.70
C ALA A 236 -14.17 15.98 -19.39
N LYS A 237 -14.78 16.42 -18.29
CA LYS A 237 -14.80 17.81 -17.86
C LYS A 237 -14.39 17.90 -16.40
N THR A 238 -13.71 18.99 -16.08
CA THR A 238 -13.36 19.37 -14.72
C THR A 238 -13.68 20.85 -14.57
N SER A 239 -14.20 21.24 -13.41
CA SER A 239 -14.39 22.66 -13.08
C SER A 239 -13.88 22.99 -11.69
N THR A 240 -13.65 24.29 -11.48
CA THR A 240 -13.36 24.88 -10.17
C THR A 240 -14.19 26.14 -10.01
N THR A 241 -14.84 26.25 -8.86
CA THR A 241 -15.53 27.46 -8.39
C THR A 241 -14.68 28.26 -7.41
N ARG A 242 -13.61 27.65 -6.88
CA ARG A 242 -12.67 28.22 -5.91
C ARG A 242 -11.22 28.18 -6.43
N PRO A 243 -10.88 28.96 -7.48
CA PRO A 243 -9.56 28.94 -8.11
C PRO A 243 -8.42 29.41 -7.20
N GLU A 244 -8.73 30.14 -6.12
CA GLU A 244 -7.80 30.52 -5.07
C GLU A 244 -7.34 29.35 -4.19
N ILE A 245 -8.12 28.27 -4.16
CA ILE A 245 -7.80 27.02 -3.46
C ILE A 245 -7.29 25.97 -4.46
N TYR A 246 -8.05 25.69 -5.51
CA TYR A 246 -7.74 24.66 -6.51
C TYR A 246 -6.99 25.27 -7.69
N LYS A 247 -5.66 25.41 -7.52
CA LYS A 247 -4.76 26.08 -8.46
C LYS A 247 -4.21 25.12 -9.52
N ASN A 248 -3.58 25.68 -10.57
CA ASN A 248 -2.79 24.92 -11.56
C ASN A 248 -3.59 23.85 -12.32
N GLY A 249 -4.88 24.12 -12.55
CA GLY A 249 -5.80 23.19 -13.21
C GLY A 249 -6.11 21.96 -12.36
N LEU A 250 -6.08 22.08 -11.03
CA LEU A 250 -6.62 21.09 -10.11
C LEU A 250 -8.15 21.18 -10.14
N ASP A 251 -8.82 20.04 -10.21
CA ASP A 251 -10.26 19.94 -10.26
C ASP A 251 -10.89 20.04 -8.87
N GLU A 252 -12.04 20.72 -8.79
CA GLU A 252 -12.91 20.74 -7.61
C GLU A 252 -14.14 19.83 -7.81
N THR A 253 -14.60 19.70 -9.06
CA THR A 253 -15.76 18.89 -9.48
C THR A 253 -15.50 18.26 -10.84
#